data_AF-A0A497XQL1-F1
#
_entry.id   AF-A0A497XQL1-F1
#
_cell.length_a   1.000
_cell.length_b   1.000
_cell.length_c   1.000
_cell.angle_alpha   90.00
_cell.angle_beta   90.00
_cell.angle_gamma   90.00
#
_symmetry.space_group_name_H-M   'P 1'
#
loop_
_entity.id
_entity.type
_entity.pdbx_description
1 polymer ?
#
loop_
_entity_poly.entity_id
_entity_poly.type
_entity_poly.pdbx_seq_one_letter_code
_entity_poly.pdbx_strand_id
1 'polypeptide(L)'
;MTVLDKISLIVLGGAVAGAAITTFALYFVLVLAGVPQEEATGRALIYGALIGVSFLVPVYVIRVLIDKYIMSRVKNITEVILRITEGDVDAKVNIDSDDEIGRMAEAFERMRRSLKLLMSKVEKR
;
A
#
# COMPACT_ATOMS: atom_id res chain seq x y z
N MET A 1 13.44 -4.52 -1.30
CA MET A 1 12.03 -4.64 -0.86
C MET A 1 11.27 -3.42 -1.31
N THR A 2 10.15 -3.61 -2.00
CA THR A 2 9.27 -2.51 -2.41
C THR A 2 8.48 -1.96 -1.20
N VAL A 3 7.90 -0.76 -1.31
CA VAL A 3 7.00 -0.22 -0.26
C VAL A 3 5.81 -1.16 -0.03
N LEU A 4 5.30 -1.77 -1.10
CA LEU A 4 4.21 -2.73 -1.05
C LEU A 4 4.58 -3.98 -0.22
N ASP A 5 5.81 -4.48 -0.35
CA ASP A 5 6.29 -5.62 0.44
C ASP A 5 6.38 -5.27 1.93
N LYS A 6 6.84 -4.05 2.26
CA LYS A 6 6.90 -3.56 3.65
C LYS A 6 5.51 -3.45 4.28
N ILE A 7 4.55 -2.86 3.55
CA ILE A 7 3.16 -2.74 4.02
C ILE A 7 2.55 -4.13 4.20
N SER A 8 2.73 -5.02 3.21
CA SER A 8 2.22 -6.39 3.28
C SER A 8 2.77 -7.14 4.50
N LEU A 9 4.06 -6.97 4.80
CA LEU A 9 4.68 -7.59 5.98
C LEU A 9 4.07 -7.09 7.30
N ILE A 10 3.83 -5.78 7.42
CA ILE A 10 3.21 -5.19 8.62
C ILE A 10 1.79 -5.74 8.79
N VAL A 11 1.00 -5.77 7.72
CA VAL A 11 -0.39 -6.25 7.80
C VAL A 11 -0.46 -7.74 8.08
N LEU A 12 0.42 -8.56 7.47
CA LEU A 12 0.49 -10.00 7.74
C LEU A 12 0.88 -10.27 9.19
N GLY A 13 1.86 -9.52 9.72
CA GLY A 13 2.25 -9.61 11.13
C GLY A 13 1.10 -9.26 12.07
N GLY A 14 0.34 -8.20 11.77
CA GLY A 14 -0.87 -7.82 12.51
C GLY A 14 -1.96 -8.89 12.47
N ALA A 15 -2.20 -9.52 11.32
CA ALA A 15 -3.17 -10.61 11.18
C ALA A 15 -2.78 -11.85 12.01
N VAL A 16 -1.50 -12.24 11.99
CA VAL A 16 -0.98 -13.35 12.80
C VAL A 16 -1.09 -13.05 14.30
N ALA A 17 -0.68 -11.84 14.72
CA ALA A 17 -0.79 -11.41 16.10
C ALA A 17 -2.26 -11.37 16.55
N GLY A 18 -3.16 -10.84 15.71
CA GLY A 18 -4.60 -10.83 15.97
C GLY A 18 -5.16 -12.23 16.15
N ALA A 19 -4.84 -13.15 15.24
CA ALA A 19 -5.27 -14.55 15.33
C ALA A 19 -4.75 -15.22 16.62
N ALA A 20 -3.50 -14.96 17.02
CA ALA A 20 -2.93 -15.47 18.26
C ALA A 20 -3.65 -14.91 19.49
N ILE A 21 -3.92 -13.60 19.53
CA ILE A 21 -4.66 -12.94 20.61
C ILE A 21 -6.08 -13.51 20.70
N THR A 22 -6.79 -13.66 19.58
CA THR A 22 -8.16 -14.22 19.59
C THR A 22 -8.17 -15.67 20.05
N THR A 23 -7.16 -16.47 19.63
CA THR A 23 -7.03 -17.86 20.06
C THR A 23 -6.82 -17.94 21.56
N PHE A 24 -5.89 -17.15 22.09
CA PHE A 24 -5.59 -17.10 23.52
C PHE A 24 -6.78 -16.62 24.35
N ALA A 25 -7.43 -15.53 23.94
CA ALA A 25 -8.60 -14.97 24.61
C ALA A 25 -9.75 -15.98 24.63
N LEU A 26 -10.03 -16.63 23.50
CA LEU A 26 -11.11 -17.61 23.41
C LEU A 26 -10.82 -18.85 24.27
N TYR A 27 -9.59 -19.36 24.25
CA TYR A 27 -9.16 -20.44 25.13
C TYR A 27 -9.38 -20.08 26.60
N PHE A 28 -8.93 -18.90 27.03
CA PHE A 28 -9.07 -18.44 28.41
C PHE A 28 -10.54 -18.32 28.84
N VAL A 29 -11.40 -17.74 27.99
CA VAL A 29 -12.84 -17.63 28.23
C VAL A 29 -13.50 -19.01 28.36
N LEU A 30 -13.15 -19.96 27.49
CA LEU A 30 -13.72 -21.32 27.54
C LEU A 30 -13.33 -22.07 28.81
N VAL A 31 -12.08 -21.92 29.26
CA VAL A 31 -11.62 -22.51 30.52
C VAL A 31 -12.37 -21.90 31.72
N LEU A 32 -12.56 -20.58 31.73
CA LEU A 32 -13.34 -19.91 32.79
C LEU A 32 -14.82 -20.32 32.80
N ALA A 33 -15.37 -20.66 31.63
CA ALA A 33 -16.74 -21.17 31.50
C ALA A 33 -16.90 -22.64 31.93
N GLY A 34 -15.82 -23.30 32.39
CA GLY A 34 -15.84 -24.68 32.86
C GLY A 34 -15.82 -25.74 31.74
N VAL A 35 -15.49 -25.34 30.50
CA VAL A 35 -15.33 -26.28 29.39
C VAL A 35 -14.07 -27.14 29.62
N PRO A 36 -14.12 -28.47 29.39
CA PRO A 36 -12.96 -29.33 29.51
C PRO A 36 -11.75 -28.81 28.70
N GLN A 37 -10.54 -28.92 29.26
CA GLN A 37 -9.34 -28.31 28.68
C GLN A 37 -9.03 -28.84 27.26
N GLU A 38 -9.36 -30.11 26.97
CA GLU A 38 -9.23 -30.69 25.63
C GLU A 38 -10.19 -30.05 24.62
N GLU A 39 -11.45 -29.84 24.99
CA GLU A 39 -12.44 -29.21 24.13
C GLU A 39 -12.14 -27.71 23.92
N ALA A 40 -11.71 -27.02 24.98
CA ALA A 40 -11.38 -25.60 24.93
C ALA A 40 -10.24 -25.31 23.95
N THR A 41 -9.18 -26.15 23.96
CA THR A 41 -8.02 -26.02 23.08
C THR A 41 -8.41 -26.24 21.62
N GLY A 42 -9.17 -27.30 21.33
CA GLY A 42 -9.60 -27.62 19.97
C GLY A 42 -10.46 -26.52 19.34
N ARG A 43 -11.47 -26.02 20.09
CA ARG A 43 -12.33 -24.93 19.62
C ARG A 43 -11.53 -23.65 19.39
N ALA A 44 -10.68 -23.27 20.34
CA ALA A 44 -9.87 -22.06 20.23
C ALA A 44 -8.98 -22.07 18.98
N LEU A 45 -8.31 -23.19 18.70
CA LEU A 45 -7.45 -23.34 17.52
C LEU A 45 -8.24 -23.25 16.20
N ILE A 46 -9.41 -23.89 16.11
CA ILE A 46 -10.24 -23.86 14.89
C ILE A 46 -10.69 -22.42 14.58
N TYR A 47 -11.24 -21.71 15.58
CA TYR A 47 -11.69 -20.34 15.38
C TYR A 47 -10.52 -19.39 15.10
N GLY A 48 -9.39 -19.56 15.79
CA GLY A 48 -8.17 -18.82 15.52
C GLY A 48 -7.66 -18.99 14.09
N ALA A 49 -7.64 -20.22 13.59
CA ALA A 49 -7.23 -20.53 12.23
C ALA A 49 -8.21 -19.95 11.20
N LEU A 50 -9.53 -20.07 11.43
CA LEU A 50 -10.56 -19.50 10.55
C LEU A 50 -10.42 -17.97 10.43
N ILE A 51 -10.22 -17.29 11.56
CA ILE A 51 -9.98 -15.83 11.58
C ILE A 51 -8.69 -15.52 10.83
N GLY A 52 -7.58 -16.20 11.14
CA GLY A 52 -6.30 -15.98 10.47
C GLY A 52 -6.36 -16.14 8.96
N VAL A 53 -7.02 -17.20 8.47
CA VAL A 53 -7.22 -17.45 7.03
C VAL A 53 -8.13 -16.39 6.41
N SER A 54 -9.17 -15.93 7.12
CA SER A 54 -10.08 -14.89 6.61
C SER A 54 -9.36 -13.59 6.25
N PHE A 55 -8.25 -13.27 6.93
CA PHE A 55 -7.45 -12.07 6.65
C PHE A 55 -6.59 -12.18 5.38
N LEU A 56 -6.34 -13.37 4.85
CA LEU A 56 -5.51 -13.53 3.66
C LEU A 56 -6.13 -12.87 2.42
N VAL A 57 -7.46 -12.99 2.27
CA VAL A 57 -8.18 -12.44 1.10
C VAL A 57 -8.14 -10.90 1.09
N PRO A 58 -8.53 -10.18 2.16
CA PRO A 58 -8.40 -8.72 2.20
C PRO A 58 -6.96 -8.24 1.98
N VAL A 59 -5.96 -8.90 2.58
CA VAL A 59 -4.55 -8.54 2.40
C VAL A 59 -4.13 -8.63 0.94
N TYR A 60 -4.49 -9.72 0.26
CA TYR A 60 -4.19 -9.90 -1.15
C TYR A 60 -4.90 -8.86 -2.02
N VAL A 61 -6.19 -8.59 -1.76
CA VAL A 61 -6.97 -7.59 -2.49
C VAL A 61 -6.37 -6.20 -2.33
N ILE A 62 -6.09 -5.77 -1.09
CA ILE A 62 -5.48 -4.47 -0.80
C ILE A 62 -4.14 -4.32 -1.53
N ARG A 63 -3.32 -5.39 -1.56
CA ARG A 63 -2.05 -5.39 -2.28
C ARG A 63 -2.24 -5.05 -3.77
N VAL A 64 -3.19 -5.71 -4.43
CA VAL A 64 -3.49 -5.48 -5.86
C VAL A 64 -4.03 -4.07 -6.08
N LEU A 65 -4.90 -3.57 -5.18
CA LEU A 65 -5.44 -2.22 -5.28
C LEU A 65 -4.35 -1.14 -5.14
N ILE A 66 -3.44 -1.27 -4.16
CA ILE A 66 -2.35 -0.29 -3.99
C ILE A 66 -1.45 -0.26 -5.22
N ASP A 67 -1.08 -1.41 -5.79
CA ASP A 67 -0.21 -1.44 -6.96
C ASP A 67 -0.88 -0.79 -8.18
N LYS A 68 -2.15 -1.13 -8.42
CA LYS A 68 -2.91 -0.62 -9.57
C LYS A 68 -3.24 0.86 -9.47
N TYR A 69 -3.73 1.32 -8.31
CA TYR A 69 -4.27 2.68 -8.18
C TYR A 69 -3.23 3.70 -7.72
N ILE A 70 -2.23 3.28 -6.92
CA ILE A 70 -1.24 4.21 -6.34
C ILE A 70 0.12 4.02 -7.02
N MET A 71 0.67 2.81 -6.97
CA MET A 71 2.06 2.57 -7.40
C MET A 71 2.24 2.81 -8.91
N SER A 72 1.27 2.40 -9.73
CA SER A 72 1.30 2.64 -11.17
C SER A 72 1.34 4.14 -11.52
N ARG A 73 0.50 4.96 -10.86
CA ARG A 73 0.46 6.42 -11.06
C ARG A 73 1.76 7.08 -10.63
N VAL A 74 2.27 6.71 -9.45
CA VAL A 74 3.56 7.23 -8.94
C VAL A 74 4.71 6.87 -9.88
N LYS A 75 4.77 5.62 -10.38
CA LYS A 75 5.79 5.20 -11.35
C LYS A 75 5.73 6.02 -12.64
N ASN A 76 4.54 6.26 -13.19
CA ASN A 76 4.37 7.07 -14.40
C ASN A 76 4.87 8.51 -14.21
N ILE A 77 4.50 9.15 -13.09
CA ILE A 77 4.98 10.51 -12.77
C ILE A 77 6.51 10.52 -12.64
N THR A 78 7.08 9.55 -11.92
CA THR A 78 8.54 9.43 -11.75
C THR A 78 9.24 9.23 -13.10
N GLU A 79 8.70 8.42 -13.99
CA GLU A 79 9.28 8.19 -15.32
C GLU A 79 9.31 9.47 -16.18
N VAL A 80 8.23 10.25 -16.15
CA VAL A 80 8.19 11.55 -16.84
C VAL A 80 9.20 12.53 -16.23
N ILE A 81 9.31 12.56 -14.90
CA ILE A 81 10.31 13.39 -14.21
C ILE A 81 11.72 13.00 -14.64
N LEU A 82 12.03 11.71 -14.71
CA LEU A 82 13.36 11.23 -15.14
C LEU A 82 13.68 11.68 -16.57
N ARG A 83 12.73 11.58 -17.51
CA ARG A 83 12.90 12.10 -18.87
C ARG A 83 13.19 13.60 -18.90
N ILE A 84 12.48 14.38 -18.08
CA ILE A 84 12.71 15.84 -17.95
C ILE A 84 14.12 16.11 -17.43
N THR A 85 14.61 15.32 -16.47
CA THR A 85 15.98 15.47 -15.95
C THR A 85 17.06 15.10 -16.97
N GLU A 86 16.72 14.28 -17.97
CA GLU A 86 17.59 13.93 -19.11
C GLU A 86 17.54 14.97 -20.24
N GLY A 87 16.75 16.04 -20.08
CA GLY A 87 16.66 17.16 -21.03
C GLY A 87 15.40 17.15 -21.90
N ASP A 88 14.57 16.11 -21.83
CA ASP A 88 13.28 16.06 -22.51
C ASP A 88 12.21 16.84 -21.74
N VAL A 89 12.30 18.16 -21.83
CA VAL A 89 11.34 19.08 -21.18
C VAL A 89 9.97 19.10 -21.85
N ASP A 90 9.74 18.33 -22.92
CA ASP A 90 8.45 18.21 -23.59
C ASP A 90 7.61 17.03 -23.09
N ALA A 91 8.20 16.09 -22.35
CA ALA A 91 7.50 15.00 -21.68
C ALA A 91 6.45 15.55 -20.69
N LYS A 92 5.18 15.16 -20.86
CA LYS A 92 4.06 15.64 -20.01
C LYS A 92 3.59 14.55 -19.06
N VAL A 93 3.22 14.96 -17.85
CA VAL A 93 2.51 14.09 -16.91
C VAL A 93 1.02 14.16 -17.24
N ASN A 94 0.36 13.00 -17.41
CA ASN A 94 -1.10 12.95 -17.55
C ASN A 94 -1.74 13.12 -16.16
N ILE A 95 -2.54 14.17 -15.97
CA ILE A 95 -3.21 14.47 -14.70
C ILE A 95 -4.65 13.96 -14.83
N ASP A 96 -4.89 12.76 -14.32
CA ASP A 96 -6.21 12.11 -14.32
C ASP A 96 -6.59 11.67 -12.90
N SER A 97 -6.40 12.59 -11.95
CA SER A 97 -6.60 12.37 -10.53
C SER A 97 -6.89 13.68 -9.81
N ASP A 98 -7.92 13.72 -8.97
CA ASP A 98 -8.24 14.87 -8.12
C ASP A 98 -7.76 14.67 -6.66
N ASP A 99 -6.95 13.63 -6.42
CA ASP A 99 -6.39 13.27 -5.11
C ASP A 99 -5.01 13.91 -4.85
N GLU A 100 -4.36 13.49 -3.76
CA GLU A 100 -3.00 13.89 -3.39
C GLU A 100 -1.98 13.65 -4.53
N ILE A 101 -2.13 12.53 -5.27
CA ILE A 101 -1.24 12.18 -6.37
C ILE A 101 -1.46 13.12 -7.56
N GLY A 102 -2.71 13.50 -7.82
CA GLY A 102 -3.08 14.53 -8.80
C GLY A 102 -2.45 15.89 -8.50
N ARG A 103 -2.61 16.37 -7.25
CA ARG A 103 -2.00 17.64 -6.81
C ARG A 103 -0.47 17.61 -6.92
N MET A 104 0.15 16.45 -6.65
CA MET A 104 1.59 16.25 -6.83
C MET A 104 1.98 16.33 -8.31
N ALA A 105 1.25 15.64 -9.20
CA ALA A 105 1.44 15.69 -10.64
C ALA A 105 1.35 17.13 -11.19
N GLU A 106 0.36 17.91 -10.74
CA GLU A 106 0.23 19.32 -11.11
C GLU A 106 1.43 20.17 -10.68
N ALA A 107 1.93 19.95 -9.46
CA ALA A 107 3.09 20.68 -8.96
C ALA A 107 4.33 20.39 -9.81
N PHE A 108 4.56 19.13 -10.19
CA PHE A 108 5.63 18.75 -11.11
C PHE A 108 5.45 19.34 -12.51
N GLU A 109 4.23 19.39 -13.01
CA GLU A 109 3.93 19.99 -14.31
C GLU A 109 4.19 21.52 -14.32
N ARG A 110 3.92 22.21 -13.21
CA ARG A 110 4.32 23.62 -13.05
C ARG A 110 5.85 23.78 -13.06
N MET A 111 6.58 22.90 -12.37
CA MET A 111 8.04 22.90 -12.36
C MET A 111 8.61 22.68 -13.77
N ARG A 112 8.10 21.70 -14.52
CA ARG A 112 8.51 21.41 -15.90
C ARG A 112 8.32 22.63 -16.81
N ARG A 113 7.15 23.29 -16.73
CA ARG A 113 6.87 24.50 -17.51
C ARG A 113 7.87 25.62 -17.21
N SER A 114 8.20 25.83 -15.95
CA SER A 114 9.23 26.79 -15.55
C SER A 114 10.60 26.43 -16.13
N LEU A 115 10.99 25.16 -16.09
CA LEU A 115 12.26 24.69 -16.67
C LEU A 115 12.31 24.92 -18.18
N LYS A 116 11.24 24.57 -18.91
CA LYS A 116 11.13 24.80 -20.35
C LYS A 116 11.25 26.29 -20.70
N LEU A 117 10.62 27.17 -19.93
CA LEU A 117 10.73 28.61 -20.11
C LEU A 117 12.17 29.09 -19.90
N LEU A 118 12.86 28.61 -18.86
CA LEU A 118 14.25 28.97 -18.60
C LEU A 118 15.18 28.51 -19.74
N MET A 119 15.03 27.29 -20.23
CA MET A 119 15.83 26.77 -21.36
C MET A 119 15.60 27.60 -22.63
N SER A 120 14.34 27.93 -22.94
CA SER A 120 14.01 28.77 -24.11
C SER A 120 14.58 30.19 -24.05
N LYS A 121 14.83 30.72 -22.84
CA LYS A 121 15.48 32.02 -22.65
C LYS A 121 16.99 31.95 -22.85
N VAL A 122 17.60 30.82 -22.54
CA VAL A 122 19.04 30.58 -22.77
C VAL A 122 19.31 30.41 -24.26
N GLU A 123 18.47 29.64 -24.99
CA GLU A 123 18.62 29.44 -26.45
C GLU A 123 18.48 30.71 -27.29
N LYS A 124 17.78 31.73 -26.78
CA LYS A 124 17.58 33.01 -27.48
C LYS A 124 18.72 34.02 -27.27
N ARG A 125 19.75 33.67 -26.52
CA ARG A 125 20.98 34.45 -26.33
C ARG A 125 22.13 33.83 -27.08
#